data_AF-A0A2N5NIX4-F1
#
_entry.id   AF-A0A2N5NIX4-F1
#
_cell.length_a   1.000
_cell.length_b   1.000
_cell.length_c   1.000
_cell.angle_alpha   90.00
_cell.angle_beta   90.00
_cell.angle_gamma   90.00
#
_symmetry.space_group_name_H-M   'P 1'
#
loop_
_entity.id
_entity.type
_entity.pdbx_description
1 polymer ?
#
loop_
_entity_poly.entity_id
_entity_poly.type
_entity_poly.pdbx_seq_one_letter_code
_entity_poly.pdbx_strand_id
1 'polypeptide(L)'
;MENMFSGFLRKEREKRGISQERLCRGVCAVSALSRYENGERIPDRLLMNTLIERLGKSSDKLVTMISCQEYAYFEWKSKVKETLRKKNIALVQELILRKEARDASVNLVLQEQFYQYIQEIVNGKEGEISSLEEAIRLTNPDFTGRIAAEGLFSIQELELLLLYAQRQMETRAGQGAKLLEDVLSYIQEHMTDIQAKNQIFPRAVCLYCRYVTGEANAQKRYLLCREAFENSRKDQRFEYTVELLGYMRKDAICLGKEFEAVSYQVWKKILEAMYQEYGVEIPQAEWGIEIPQNLFLIPEILLSARVEQGASQEEISEGICTPETYSRIETGKRSPSLKNLEALKSRLKIRSGYYMGEVWTEDFAVLELVQELRAAVSASNLKAWEMCQQRLEEKLDLSKKINRQYTEGYRTCLEYQKGKFLEDEWIRRHRKTLSYTRKEPMEQRMFCEERAHVFTNTETILLQQIALAEKIRGEKEKAVEIWELLLKDYGRSRIRMENHFKEVMLIWSNLANTLPDVGKTKEGIALADQGIRMVLEKGQGPLNMLFANRIYAMKEAGQDVRKEQFEQAYALSEMFGDLELQNSLKYYIQKNWPSKEKIH
;
A
#
# COMPACT_ATOMS: atom_id res chain seq x y z
N MET A 1 16.99 -18.98 -15.39
CA MET A 1 15.72 -18.33 -15.80
C MET A 1 15.74 -16.96 -15.17
N GLU A 2 15.56 -15.89 -15.95
CA GLU A 2 15.64 -14.51 -15.44
C GLU A 2 14.57 -14.28 -14.37
N ASN A 3 14.99 -14.06 -13.13
CA ASN A 3 14.09 -13.66 -12.05
C ASN A 3 14.23 -12.14 -11.88
N MET A 4 13.14 -11.41 -12.15
CA MET A 4 13.07 -9.95 -12.05
C MET A 4 13.68 -9.42 -10.75
N PHE A 5 13.37 -10.07 -9.61
CA PHE A 5 13.89 -9.69 -8.30
C PHE A 5 15.42 -9.78 -8.21
N SER A 6 16.00 -10.85 -8.76
CA SER A 6 17.44 -11.10 -8.70
C SER A 6 18.25 -10.05 -9.46
N GLY A 7 17.81 -9.72 -10.68
CA GLY A 7 18.42 -8.68 -11.51
C GLY A 7 18.31 -7.31 -10.85
N PHE A 8 17.11 -6.99 -10.35
CA PHE A 8 16.86 -5.74 -9.62
C PHE A 8 17.75 -5.59 -8.39
N LEU A 9 17.74 -6.57 -7.47
CA LEU A 9 18.43 -6.48 -6.19
C LEU A 9 19.91 -6.18 -6.37
N ARG A 10 20.55 -6.91 -7.29
CA ARG A 10 21.96 -6.73 -7.66
C ARG A 10 22.21 -5.34 -8.27
N LYS A 11 21.42 -4.94 -9.27
CA LYS A 11 21.60 -3.66 -9.97
C LYS A 11 21.47 -2.47 -9.02
N GLU A 12 20.45 -2.46 -8.16
CA GLU A 12 20.23 -1.36 -7.22
C GLU A 12 21.31 -1.33 -6.12
N ARG A 13 21.75 -2.50 -5.64
CA ARG A 13 22.88 -2.60 -4.72
C ARG A 13 24.17 -2.02 -5.33
N GLU A 14 24.53 -2.44 -6.54
CA GLU A 14 25.75 -2.02 -7.23
C GLU A 14 25.73 -0.52 -7.58
N LYS A 15 24.58 -0.02 -8.04
CA LYS A 15 24.37 1.41 -8.30
C LYS A 15 24.64 2.29 -7.07
N ARG A 16 24.36 1.78 -5.87
CA ARG A 16 24.60 2.47 -4.59
C ARG A 16 25.98 2.19 -4.00
N GLY A 17 26.83 1.39 -4.66
CA GLY A 17 28.14 1.01 -4.14
C GLY A 17 28.08 0.18 -2.85
N ILE A 18 26.99 -0.54 -2.62
CA ILE A 18 26.80 -1.36 -1.42
C ILE A 18 27.38 -2.76 -1.68
N SER A 19 28.18 -3.29 -0.76
CA SER A 19 28.67 -4.67 -0.86
C SER A 19 27.59 -5.67 -0.47
N GLN A 20 27.68 -6.92 -0.95
CA GLN A 20 26.77 -7.98 -0.52
C GLN A 20 26.81 -8.18 1.01
N GLU A 21 28.01 -8.16 1.59
CA GLU A 21 28.21 -8.26 3.03
C GLU A 21 27.47 -7.17 3.81
N ARG A 22 27.53 -5.92 3.34
CA ARG A 22 26.83 -4.80 3.98
C ARG A 22 25.32 -4.97 3.88
N LEU A 23 24.79 -5.37 2.72
CA LEU A 23 23.35 -5.50 2.50
C LEU A 23 22.73 -6.63 3.35
N CYS A 24 23.35 -7.82 3.37
CA CYS A 24 22.81 -8.99 4.06
C CYS A 24 23.14 -9.06 5.56
N ARG A 25 23.93 -8.13 6.08
CA ARG A 25 24.46 -8.15 7.44
C ARG A 25 23.38 -8.45 8.49
N GLY A 26 23.60 -9.46 9.32
CA GLY A 26 22.67 -9.90 10.37
C GLY A 26 21.40 -10.60 9.90
N VAL A 27 20.99 -10.48 8.63
CA VAL A 27 19.69 -10.99 8.14
C VAL A 27 19.81 -12.25 7.28
N CYS A 28 20.94 -12.44 6.58
CA CYS A 28 21.30 -13.70 5.95
C CYS A 28 22.81 -13.80 5.64
N ALA A 29 23.29 -15.00 5.29
CA ALA A 29 24.68 -15.20 4.89
C ALA A 29 24.97 -14.58 3.51
N VAL A 30 26.20 -14.10 3.30
CA VAL A 30 26.65 -13.55 1.99
C VAL A 30 26.43 -14.55 0.85
N SER A 31 26.71 -15.84 1.09
CA SER A 31 26.45 -16.89 0.09
C SER A 31 24.97 -17.08 -0.23
N ALA A 32 24.07 -16.75 0.69
CA ALA A 32 22.63 -16.79 0.43
C ALA A 32 22.21 -15.57 -0.41
N LEU A 33 22.70 -14.38 -0.07
CA LEU A 33 22.46 -13.17 -0.88
C LEU A 33 22.96 -13.33 -2.31
N SER A 34 24.17 -13.87 -2.51
CA SER A 34 24.70 -14.16 -3.85
C SER A 34 23.78 -15.07 -4.65
N ARG A 35 23.22 -16.12 -4.04
CA ARG A 35 22.24 -17.00 -4.69
C ARG A 35 20.93 -16.29 -5.03
N TYR A 36 20.50 -15.34 -4.20
CA TYR A 36 19.34 -14.50 -4.50
C TYR A 36 19.62 -13.58 -5.70
N GLU A 37 20.78 -12.93 -5.75
CA GLU A 37 21.19 -12.04 -6.86
C GLU A 37 21.42 -12.77 -8.19
N ASN A 38 21.77 -14.06 -8.13
CA ASN A 38 21.93 -14.92 -9.31
C ASN A 38 20.64 -15.65 -9.72
N GLY A 39 19.54 -15.49 -8.97
CA GLY A 39 18.26 -16.15 -9.26
C GLY A 39 18.25 -17.66 -8.99
N GLU A 40 19.23 -18.17 -8.24
CA GLU A 40 19.33 -19.58 -7.83
C GLU A 40 18.38 -19.89 -6.67
N ARG A 41 18.02 -18.89 -5.87
CA ARG A 41 17.06 -18.98 -4.77
C ARG A 41 16.20 -17.72 -4.71
N ILE A 42 15.02 -17.82 -4.10
CA ILE A 42 14.15 -16.69 -3.76
C ILE A 42 14.07 -16.60 -2.23
N PRO A 43 14.29 -15.42 -1.61
CA PRO A 43 14.08 -15.24 -0.19
C PRO A 43 12.58 -15.30 0.16
N ASP A 44 12.25 -15.61 1.41
CA ASP A 44 10.89 -15.40 1.92
C ASP A 44 10.52 -13.92 1.87
N ARG A 45 9.21 -13.63 1.88
CA ARG A 45 8.71 -12.25 1.71
C ARG A 45 9.24 -11.29 2.78
N LEU A 46 9.47 -11.74 4.02
CA LEU A 46 9.97 -10.88 5.09
C LEU A 46 11.41 -10.45 4.82
N LEU A 47 12.29 -11.41 4.48
CA LEU A 47 13.68 -11.09 4.10
C LEU A 47 13.75 -10.24 2.82
N MET A 48 12.86 -10.52 1.86
CA MET A 48 12.75 -9.71 0.64
C MET A 48 12.48 -8.24 0.96
N ASN A 49 11.50 -7.94 1.81
CA ASN A 49 11.19 -6.58 2.24
C ASN A 49 12.39 -5.90 2.85
N THR A 50 13.04 -6.58 3.80
CA THR A 50 14.21 -6.05 4.51
C THR A 50 15.36 -5.69 3.56
N LEU A 51 15.68 -6.55 2.59
CA LEU A 51 16.76 -6.28 1.63
C LEU A 51 16.43 -5.07 0.73
N ILE A 52 15.19 -4.93 0.28
CA ILE A 52 14.75 -3.80 -0.56
C ILE A 52 14.74 -2.49 0.21
N GLU A 53 14.21 -2.52 1.44
CA GLU A 53 14.12 -1.34 2.30
C GLU A 53 15.51 -0.85 2.74
N ARG A 54 16.46 -1.76 2.98
CA ARG A 54 17.88 -1.40 3.21
C ARG A 54 18.53 -0.73 2.00
N LEU A 55 18.02 -0.99 0.79
CA LEU A 55 18.40 -0.24 -0.42
C LEU A 55 17.68 1.12 -0.54
N GLY A 56 16.85 1.50 0.43
CA GLY A 56 16.12 2.77 0.46
C GLY A 56 14.90 2.79 -0.47
N LYS A 57 14.40 1.60 -0.83
CA LYS A 57 13.33 1.38 -1.81
C LYS A 57 12.11 0.73 -1.15
N SER A 58 10.93 0.91 -1.74
CA SER A 58 9.67 0.35 -1.25
C SER A 58 9.42 -1.03 -1.85
N SER A 59 9.11 -1.99 -0.98
CA SER A 59 8.70 -3.33 -1.39
C SER A 59 7.23 -3.40 -1.85
N ASP A 60 6.43 -2.33 -1.64
CA ASP A 60 5.01 -2.22 -2.04
C ASP A 60 4.82 -2.16 -3.56
N LYS A 61 5.91 -1.91 -4.30
CA LYS A 61 5.93 -1.88 -5.77
C LYS A 61 5.97 -3.27 -6.39
N LEU A 62 6.23 -4.30 -5.58
CA LEU A 62 6.33 -5.68 -6.03
C LEU A 62 5.05 -6.43 -5.70
N VAL A 63 4.50 -7.11 -6.70
CA VAL A 63 3.41 -8.06 -6.53
C VAL A 63 4.02 -9.43 -6.24
N THR A 64 3.81 -10.00 -5.06
CA THR A 64 4.51 -11.25 -4.69
C THR A 64 3.53 -12.40 -4.45
N MET A 65 3.81 -13.56 -5.06
CA MET A 65 3.14 -14.79 -4.67
C MET A 65 3.82 -15.37 -3.42
N ILE A 66 3.03 -15.67 -2.39
CA ILE A 66 3.53 -16.24 -1.14
C ILE A 66 2.77 -17.52 -0.78
N SER A 67 3.36 -18.32 0.10
CA SER A 67 2.69 -19.49 0.66
C SER A 67 1.65 -19.09 1.72
N CYS A 68 0.69 -19.99 2.03
CA CYS A 68 -0.25 -19.75 3.13
C CYS A 68 0.48 -19.67 4.49
N GLN A 69 1.61 -20.35 4.62
CA GLN A 69 2.46 -20.35 5.81
C GLN A 69 3.07 -18.96 6.02
N GLU A 70 3.71 -18.39 4.99
CA GLU A 70 4.21 -17.01 5.06
C GLU A 70 3.08 -16.00 5.30
N TYR A 71 1.93 -16.18 4.64
CA TYR A 71 0.79 -15.29 4.82
C TYR A 71 0.24 -15.32 6.26
N ALA A 72 0.23 -16.49 6.91
CA ALA A 72 -0.21 -16.62 8.30
C ALA A 72 0.63 -15.76 9.25
N TYR A 73 1.95 -15.64 9.00
CA TYR A 73 2.82 -14.72 9.74
C TYR A 73 2.42 -13.26 9.54
N PHE A 74 2.19 -12.80 8.30
CA PHE A 74 1.76 -11.42 8.05
C PHE A 74 0.37 -11.13 8.63
N GLU A 75 -0.55 -12.08 8.55
CA GLU A 75 -1.87 -11.93 9.15
C GLU A 75 -1.78 -11.83 10.70
N TRP A 76 -0.95 -12.66 11.32
CA TRP A 76 -0.64 -12.59 12.75
C TRP A 76 0.00 -11.24 13.11
N LYS A 77 1.01 -10.80 12.36
CA LYS A 77 1.71 -9.53 12.53
C LYS A 77 0.73 -8.35 12.51
N SER A 78 -0.14 -8.32 11.50
CA SER A 78 -1.20 -7.33 11.34
C SER A 78 -2.15 -7.31 12.52
N LYS A 79 -2.64 -8.48 12.96
CA LYS A 79 -3.52 -8.61 14.13
C LYS A 79 -2.84 -8.10 15.41
N VAL A 80 -1.55 -8.38 15.61
CA VAL A 80 -0.80 -7.86 16.76
C VAL A 80 -0.70 -6.34 16.69
N LYS A 81 -0.28 -5.75 15.56
CA LYS A 81 -0.18 -4.28 15.41
C LYS A 81 -1.54 -3.58 15.54
N GLU A 82 -2.62 -4.15 15.03
CA GLU A 82 -3.99 -3.64 15.22
C GLU A 82 -4.42 -3.69 16.69
N THR A 83 -4.09 -4.78 17.40
CA THR A 83 -4.44 -4.95 18.82
C THR A 83 -3.63 -4.01 19.71
N LEU A 84 -2.36 -3.80 19.40
CA LEU A 84 -1.50 -2.81 20.06
C LEU A 84 -2.06 -1.39 19.90
N ARG A 85 -2.51 -1.03 18.71
CA ARG A 85 -3.16 0.27 18.45
C ARG A 85 -4.38 0.48 19.34
N LYS A 86 -5.22 -0.56 19.48
CA LYS A 86 -6.40 -0.57 20.38
C LYS A 86 -6.04 -0.66 21.87
N LYS A 87 -4.76 -0.66 22.22
CA LYS A 87 -4.22 -0.74 23.59
C LYS A 87 -4.72 -1.97 24.38
N ASN A 88 -5.10 -3.04 23.67
CA ASN A 88 -5.58 -4.27 24.30
C ASN A 88 -4.41 -5.23 24.58
N ILE A 89 -3.64 -4.92 25.63
CA ILE A 89 -2.43 -5.68 25.98
C ILE A 89 -2.72 -7.14 26.31
N ALA A 90 -3.87 -7.45 26.92
CA ALA A 90 -4.26 -8.82 27.23
C ALA A 90 -4.38 -9.69 25.96
N LEU A 91 -5.05 -9.17 24.92
CA LEU A 91 -5.14 -9.88 23.64
C LEU A 91 -3.78 -9.98 22.93
N VAL A 92 -2.89 -9.00 23.08
CA VAL A 92 -1.52 -9.11 22.56
C VAL A 92 -0.78 -10.27 23.25
N GLN A 93 -0.91 -10.42 24.57
CA GLN A 93 -0.32 -11.52 25.32
C GLN A 93 -0.85 -12.90 24.85
N GLU A 94 -2.11 -13.00 24.44
CA GLU A 94 -2.63 -14.23 23.82
C GLU A 94 -2.07 -14.47 22.42
N LEU A 95 -1.96 -13.40 21.60
CA LEU A 95 -1.50 -13.50 20.22
C LEU A 95 -0.03 -13.95 20.13
N ILE A 96 0.84 -13.51 21.04
CA ILE A 96 2.26 -13.88 21.04
C ILE A 96 2.51 -15.36 21.39
N LEU A 97 1.53 -16.05 21.98
CA LEU A 97 1.60 -17.48 22.29
C LEU A 97 1.20 -18.37 21.11
N ARG A 98 0.67 -17.78 20.04
CA ARG A 98 0.28 -18.53 18.84
C ARG A 98 1.52 -19.00 18.07
N LYS A 99 1.36 -20.10 17.35
CA LYS A 99 2.46 -20.74 16.59
C LYS A 99 3.10 -19.77 15.58
N GLU A 100 2.33 -18.89 14.96
CA GLU A 100 2.77 -17.95 13.93
C GLU A 100 3.85 -16.99 14.44
N ALA A 101 3.95 -16.79 15.76
CA ALA A 101 5.02 -15.99 16.37
C ALA A 101 6.41 -16.64 16.21
N ARG A 102 6.50 -17.97 16.06
CA ARG A 102 7.75 -18.76 16.09
C ARG A 102 7.80 -19.97 15.14
N ASP A 103 6.93 -20.04 14.13
CA ASP A 103 6.79 -21.22 13.27
C ASP A 103 7.88 -21.38 12.19
N ALA A 104 8.84 -20.45 12.10
CA ALA A 104 9.92 -20.46 11.11
C ALA A 104 9.43 -20.45 9.65
N SER A 105 8.20 -20.00 9.39
CA SER A 105 7.64 -19.89 8.03
C SER A 105 8.27 -18.75 7.22
N VAL A 106 8.86 -17.77 7.91
CA VAL A 106 9.58 -16.61 7.38
C VAL A 106 10.99 -16.54 7.97
N ASN A 107 11.77 -15.54 7.60
CA ASN A 107 13.11 -15.34 8.15
C ASN A 107 13.11 -15.28 9.69
N LEU A 108 13.77 -16.26 10.30
CA LEU A 108 13.80 -16.47 11.76
C LEU A 108 14.36 -15.28 12.54
N VAL A 109 15.41 -14.63 12.05
CA VAL A 109 16.06 -13.51 12.75
C VAL A 109 15.12 -12.30 12.78
N LEU A 110 14.48 -12.00 11.65
CA LEU A 110 13.52 -10.89 11.53
C LEU A 110 12.22 -11.18 12.28
N GLN A 111 11.77 -12.44 12.33
CA GLN A 111 10.64 -12.89 13.14
C GLN A 111 10.93 -12.72 14.63
N GLU A 112 12.10 -13.17 15.09
CA GLU A 112 12.53 -13.03 16.49
C GLU A 112 12.70 -11.56 16.89
N GLN A 113 13.30 -10.73 16.04
CA GLN A 113 13.41 -9.30 16.30
C GLN A 113 12.03 -8.64 16.50
N PHE A 114 11.05 -8.99 15.65
CA PHE A 114 9.70 -8.45 15.79
C PHE A 114 9.00 -9.00 17.05
N TYR A 115 9.25 -10.27 17.41
CA TYR A 115 8.77 -10.84 18.66
C TYR A 115 9.30 -10.06 19.89
N GLN A 116 10.61 -9.74 19.92
CA GLN A 116 11.22 -8.95 21.00
C GLN A 116 10.69 -7.52 21.02
N TYR A 117 10.47 -6.89 19.85
CA TYR A 117 9.80 -5.59 19.76
C TYR A 117 8.43 -5.59 20.46
N ILE A 118 7.62 -6.65 20.28
CA ILE A 118 6.32 -6.77 20.94
C ILE A 118 6.48 -7.01 22.45
N GLN A 119 7.40 -7.88 22.87
CA GLN A 119 7.67 -8.16 24.28
C GLN A 119 7.99 -6.87 25.04
N GLU A 120 8.85 -6.01 24.48
CA GLU A 120 9.24 -4.74 25.08
C GLU A 120 8.12 -3.69 25.16
N ILE A 121 7.13 -3.81 24.27
CA ILE A 121 5.92 -3.02 24.36
C ILE A 121 5.02 -3.55 25.50
N VAL A 122 4.83 -4.86 25.58
CA VAL A 122 3.99 -5.52 26.60
C VAL A 122 4.55 -5.31 28.01
N ASN A 123 5.87 -5.38 28.17
CA ASN A 123 6.56 -5.13 29.44
C ASN A 123 6.51 -3.65 29.87
N GLY A 124 6.09 -2.75 28.97
CA GLY A 124 5.90 -1.34 29.30
C GLY A 124 7.20 -0.66 29.75
N LYS A 125 7.09 0.20 30.78
CA LYS A 125 8.25 0.93 31.34
C LYS A 125 9.17 0.06 32.21
N GLU A 126 8.76 -1.19 32.48
CA GLU A 126 9.56 -2.17 33.22
C GLU A 126 10.53 -2.93 32.29
N GLY A 127 10.39 -2.79 30.97
CA GLY A 127 11.33 -3.34 29.99
C GLY A 127 12.73 -2.72 30.10
N GLU A 128 13.76 -3.57 30.03
CA GLU A 128 15.14 -3.09 30.09
C GLU A 128 15.60 -2.57 28.72
N ILE A 129 16.21 -1.38 28.70
CA ILE A 129 16.79 -0.80 27.46
C ILE A 129 17.83 -1.74 26.83
N SER A 130 18.51 -2.56 27.65
CA SER A 130 19.42 -3.63 27.21
C SER A 130 18.73 -4.61 26.26
N SER A 131 17.50 -5.04 26.58
CA SER A 131 16.73 -5.98 25.75
C SER A 131 16.42 -5.42 24.37
N LEU A 132 16.05 -4.13 24.27
CA LEU A 132 15.87 -3.47 22.97
C LEU A 132 17.17 -3.38 22.17
N GLU A 133 18.29 -3.14 22.85
CA GLU A 133 19.60 -3.10 22.20
C GLU A 133 20.02 -4.48 21.67
N GLU A 134 19.72 -5.55 22.41
CA GLU A 134 19.89 -6.94 21.97
C GLU A 134 19.01 -7.26 20.76
N ALA A 135 17.75 -6.82 20.76
CA ALA A 135 16.84 -6.98 19.63
C ALA A 135 17.35 -6.28 18.35
N ILE A 136 17.97 -5.10 18.50
CA ILE A 136 18.61 -4.40 17.37
C ILE A 136 19.84 -5.19 16.89
N ARG A 137 20.64 -5.73 17.82
CA ARG A 137 21.83 -6.52 17.50
C ARG A 137 21.56 -7.82 16.75
N LEU A 138 20.35 -8.36 16.81
CA LEU A 138 19.96 -9.52 15.99
C LEU A 138 20.17 -9.27 14.49
N THR A 139 19.85 -8.08 13.99
CA THR A 139 19.99 -7.72 12.57
C THR A 139 21.11 -6.72 12.30
N ASN A 140 21.60 -6.04 13.34
CA ASN A 140 22.74 -5.11 13.29
C ASN A 140 23.75 -5.44 14.41
N PRO A 141 24.57 -6.51 14.27
CA PRO A 141 25.41 -7.04 15.35
C PRO A 141 26.36 -6.01 16.01
N ASP A 142 26.81 -5.02 15.25
CA ASP A 142 27.75 -3.99 15.71
C ASP A 142 27.04 -2.75 16.29
N PHE A 143 25.74 -2.80 16.55
CA PHE A 143 25.02 -1.64 17.05
C PHE A 143 25.51 -1.24 18.45
N THR A 144 25.97 0.01 18.57
CA THR A 144 26.50 0.60 19.82
C THR A 144 25.64 1.76 20.33
N GLY A 145 24.32 1.73 20.07
CA GLY A 145 23.40 2.81 20.46
C GLY A 145 23.34 4.00 19.50
N ARG A 146 24.03 3.94 18.35
CA ARG A 146 24.04 4.99 17.31
C ARG A 146 23.97 4.38 15.91
N ILE A 147 23.48 5.16 14.95
CA ILE A 147 23.53 4.79 13.53
C ILE A 147 24.97 4.99 13.03
N ALA A 148 25.61 3.91 12.59
CA ALA A 148 26.92 3.98 11.95
C ALA A 148 26.78 4.49 10.51
N ALA A 149 27.82 5.16 10.00
CA ALA A 149 27.83 5.71 8.63
C ALA A 149 27.58 4.66 7.54
N GLU A 150 28.00 3.41 7.78
CA GLU A 150 27.77 2.30 6.85
C GLU A 150 26.51 1.48 7.12
N GLY A 151 25.78 1.81 8.19
CA GLY A 151 24.60 1.07 8.63
C GLY A 151 23.47 1.12 7.60
N LEU A 152 22.81 -0.01 7.40
CA LEU A 152 21.65 -0.12 6.51
C LEU A 152 20.48 -0.69 7.32
N PHE A 153 19.39 0.06 7.35
CA PHE A 153 18.21 -0.24 8.14
C PHE A 153 16.97 -0.32 7.24
N SER A 154 16.20 -1.38 7.44
CA SER A 154 14.85 -1.58 6.92
C SER A 154 13.82 -0.83 7.76
N ILE A 155 12.57 -0.76 7.31
CA ILE A 155 11.49 -0.08 8.03
C ILE A 155 11.26 -0.72 9.40
N GLN A 156 11.24 -2.05 9.50
CA GLN A 156 11.13 -2.75 10.79
C GLN A 156 12.27 -2.42 11.74
N GLU A 157 13.51 -2.33 11.22
CA GLU A 157 14.68 -2.01 12.04
C GLU A 157 14.63 -0.55 12.53
N LEU A 158 14.15 0.37 11.69
CA LEU A 158 13.90 1.76 12.08
C LEU A 158 12.76 1.88 13.09
N GLU A 159 11.70 1.07 12.99
CA GLU A 159 10.62 1.04 13.99
C GLU A 159 11.17 0.68 15.38
N LEU A 160 12.12 -0.26 15.43
CA LEU A 160 12.79 -0.67 16.66
C LEU A 160 13.75 0.41 17.18
N LEU A 161 14.51 1.08 16.29
CA LEU A 161 15.35 2.23 16.67
C LEU A 161 14.52 3.39 17.24
N LEU A 162 13.35 3.67 16.65
CA LEU A 162 12.42 4.68 17.17
C LEU A 162 11.91 4.31 18.55
N LEU A 163 11.55 3.04 18.79
CA LEU A 163 11.15 2.56 20.11
C LEU A 163 12.30 2.66 21.12
N TYR A 164 13.51 2.28 20.74
CA TYR A 164 14.71 2.41 21.57
C TYR A 164 15.00 3.87 21.94
N ALA A 165 14.96 4.78 20.96
CA ALA A 165 15.14 6.21 21.20
C ALA A 165 14.03 6.77 22.11
N GLN A 166 12.78 6.36 21.91
CA GLN A 166 11.66 6.73 22.77
C GLN A 166 11.90 6.30 24.22
N ARG A 167 12.31 5.05 24.47
CA ARG A 167 12.62 4.57 25.82
C ARG A 167 13.76 5.34 26.47
N GLN A 168 14.80 5.67 25.70
CA GLN A 168 15.90 6.51 26.20
C GLN A 168 15.42 7.91 26.59
N MET A 169 14.48 8.50 25.84
CA MET A 169 13.88 9.80 26.20
C MET A 169 13.08 9.73 27.49
N GLU A 170 12.37 8.62 27.73
CA GLU A 170 11.55 8.42 28.93
C GLU A 170 12.37 8.17 30.20
N THR A 171 13.59 7.64 30.09
CA THR A 171 14.35 7.09 31.22
C THR A 171 15.74 7.73 31.44
N ARG A 172 16.37 8.27 30.39
CA ARG A 172 17.77 8.75 30.41
C ARG A 172 17.90 10.21 29.94
N ALA A 173 17.05 11.08 30.49
CA ALA A 173 17.15 12.55 30.43
C ALA A 173 17.70 13.12 29.10
N GLY A 174 17.08 12.77 27.96
CA GLY A 174 17.39 13.38 26.66
C GLY A 174 18.40 12.64 25.78
N GLN A 175 18.99 11.51 26.22
CA GLN A 175 19.96 10.76 25.41
C GLN A 175 19.39 10.23 24.08
N GLY A 176 18.08 9.97 24.02
CA GLY A 176 17.41 9.50 22.80
C GLY A 176 17.23 10.57 21.71
N ALA A 177 17.37 11.86 22.04
CA ALA A 177 17.08 12.96 21.10
C ALA A 177 18.09 12.94 19.94
N LYS A 178 19.36 12.68 20.25
CA LYS A 178 20.40 12.59 19.22
C LYS A 178 20.16 11.41 18.28
N LEU A 179 19.74 10.27 18.81
CA LEU A 179 19.38 9.12 17.98
C LEU A 179 18.15 9.39 17.11
N LEU A 180 17.13 10.09 17.62
CA LEU A 180 15.99 10.52 16.79
C LEU A 180 16.43 11.43 15.64
N GLU A 181 17.37 12.36 15.89
CA GLU A 181 17.96 13.18 14.82
C GLU A 181 18.71 12.34 13.80
N ASP A 182 19.54 11.40 14.25
CA ASP A 182 20.31 10.51 13.37
C ASP A 182 19.36 9.62 12.53
N VAL A 183 18.24 9.14 13.10
CA VAL A 183 17.20 8.40 12.37
C VAL A 183 16.52 9.28 11.32
N LEU A 184 16.16 10.53 11.65
CA LEU A 184 15.56 11.47 10.70
C LEU A 184 16.50 11.76 9.52
N SER A 185 17.77 12.04 9.80
CA SER A 185 18.81 12.25 8.78
C SER A 185 18.99 11.00 7.91
N TYR A 186 19.06 9.81 8.54
CA TYR A 186 19.18 8.54 7.81
C TYR A 186 18.00 8.36 6.82
N ILE A 187 16.77 8.58 7.28
CA ILE A 187 15.58 8.46 6.43
C ILE A 187 15.61 9.47 5.28
N GLN A 188 15.97 10.72 5.55
CA GLN A 188 16.03 11.77 4.52
C GLN A 188 17.10 11.51 3.45
N GLU A 189 18.26 10.97 3.84
CA GLU A 189 19.41 10.76 2.95
C GLU A 189 19.35 9.41 2.23
N HIS A 190 18.95 8.34 2.91
CA HIS A 190 19.01 6.99 2.36
C HIS A 190 17.71 6.52 1.70
N MET A 191 16.53 7.00 2.13
CA MET A 191 15.24 6.59 1.55
C MET A 191 14.84 7.50 0.40
N THR A 192 15.39 7.20 -0.77
CA THR A 192 15.11 7.95 -2.01
C THR A 192 13.69 7.74 -2.53
N ASP A 193 13.05 6.64 -2.15
CA ASP A 193 11.70 6.31 -2.55
C ASP A 193 10.66 6.92 -1.60
N ILE A 194 9.80 7.80 -2.13
CA ILE A 194 8.78 8.49 -1.34
C ILE A 194 7.82 7.52 -0.62
N GLN A 195 7.49 6.38 -1.24
CA GLN A 195 6.61 5.39 -0.62
C GLN A 195 7.29 4.73 0.57
N ALA A 196 8.57 4.35 0.44
CA ALA A 196 9.37 3.80 1.54
C ALA A 196 9.54 4.82 2.66
N LYS A 197 9.87 6.06 2.30
CA LYS A 197 10.05 7.17 3.24
C LYS A 197 8.79 7.43 4.05
N ASN A 198 7.62 7.48 3.40
CA ASN A 198 6.35 7.73 4.08
C ASN A 198 5.91 6.61 5.03
N GLN A 199 6.50 5.41 4.94
CA GLN A 199 6.22 4.32 5.88
C GLN A 199 6.71 4.61 7.30
N ILE A 200 7.71 5.50 7.45
CA ILE A 200 8.41 5.69 8.73
C ILE A 200 8.69 7.17 9.07
N PHE A 201 8.91 8.02 8.07
CA PHE A 201 9.31 9.42 8.27
C PHE A 201 8.26 10.23 9.06
N PRO A 202 6.95 10.17 8.74
CA PRO A 202 5.94 10.92 9.51
C PRO A 202 5.94 10.53 11.00
N ARG A 203 6.07 9.24 11.31
CA ARG A 203 6.16 8.74 12.69
C ARG A 203 7.40 9.28 13.40
N ALA A 204 8.57 9.21 12.75
CA ALA A 204 9.82 9.72 13.30
C ALA A 204 9.74 11.22 13.60
N VAL A 205 9.11 12.00 12.72
CA VAL A 205 8.88 13.44 12.92
C VAL A 205 7.93 13.70 14.10
N CYS A 206 6.82 12.97 14.22
CA CYS A 206 5.92 13.08 15.36
C CYS A 206 6.63 12.79 16.69
N LEU A 207 7.43 11.72 16.76
CA LEU A 207 8.23 11.39 17.95
C LEU A 207 9.25 12.49 18.25
N TYR A 208 9.95 13.01 17.25
CA TYR A 208 10.88 14.14 17.44
C TYR A 208 10.18 15.38 18.00
N CYS A 209 9.04 15.79 17.42
CA CYS A 209 8.28 16.95 17.87
C CYS A 209 7.71 16.80 19.28
N ARG A 210 7.43 15.56 19.70
CA ARG A 210 6.94 15.25 21.05
C ARG A 210 7.98 15.53 22.12
N TYR A 211 9.23 15.13 21.88
CA TYR A 211 10.28 15.24 22.89
C TYR A 211 11.16 16.49 22.74
N VAL A 212 11.36 17.00 21.52
CA VAL A 212 12.19 18.17 21.26
C VAL A 212 11.33 19.43 21.25
N THR A 213 11.23 20.09 22.39
CA THR A 213 10.34 21.25 22.61
C THR A 213 11.10 22.59 22.59
N GLY A 214 10.42 23.69 22.92
CA GLY A 214 10.99 25.05 22.94
C GLY A 214 10.93 25.79 21.60
N GLU A 215 10.95 27.13 21.66
CA GLU A 215 10.85 28.04 20.51
C GLU A 215 12.08 27.97 19.60
N ALA A 216 13.27 27.78 20.17
CA ALA A 216 14.51 27.62 19.40
C ALA A 216 14.45 26.47 18.38
N ASN A 217 13.60 25.46 18.64
CA ASN A 217 13.41 24.30 17.77
C ASN A 217 12.18 24.42 16.84
N ALA A 218 11.37 25.48 16.96
CA ALA A 218 10.12 25.64 16.22
C ALA A 218 10.33 25.63 14.71
N GLN A 219 11.36 26.33 14.21
CA GLN A 219 11.68 26.34 12.78
C GLN A 219 12.01 24.94 12.25
N LYS A 220 12.86 24.18 12.95
CA LYS A 220 13.26 22.83 12.54
C LYS A 220 12.07 21.86 12.56
N ARG A 221 11.28 21.87 13.64
CA ARG A 221 10.06 21.05 13.75
C ARG A 221 9.05 21.36 12.65
N TYR A 222 8.79 22.64 12.41
CA TYR A 222 7.85 23.09 11.38
C TYR A 222 8.28 22.62 9.98
N LEU A 223 9.57 22.73 9.63
CA LEU A 223 10.09 22.26 8.34
C LEU A 223 9.97 20.74 8.20
N LEU A 224 10.33 19.98 9.23
CA LEU A 224 10.19 18.51 9.24
C LEU A 224 8.72 18.08 9.10
N CYS A 225 7.81 18.71 9.84
CA CYS A 225 6.38 18.39 9.75
C CYS A 225 5.81 18.73 8.38
N ARG A 226 6.21 19.86 7.79
CA ARG A 226 5.80 20.21 6.43
C ARG A 226 6.30 19.22 5.40
N GLU A 227 7.55 18.80 5.48
CA GLU A 227 8.09 17.77 4.58
C GLU A 227 7.31 16.46 4.72
N ALA A 228 7.07 16.01 5.95
CA ALA A 228 6.30 14.80 6.21
C ALA A 228 4.86 14.90 5.68
N PHE A 229 4.17 16.02 5.92
CA PHE A 229 2.81 16.26 5.45
C PHE A 229 2.73 16.30 3.93
N GLU A 230 3.62 17.04 3.26
CA GLU A 230 3.65 17.16 1.79
C GLU A 230 3.98 15.84 1.10
N ASN A 231 4.91 15.06 1.66
CA ASN A 231 5.20 13.74 1.12
C ASN A 231 4.04 12.77 1.32
N SER A 232 3.38 12.80 2.50
CA SER A 232 2.21 11.95 2.78
C SER A 232 1.04 12.30 1.86
N ARG A 233 0.80 13.60 1.62
CA ARG A 233 -0.21 14.09 0.67
C ARG A 233 -0.05 13.51 -0.73
N LYS A 234 1.19 13.46 -1.26
CA LYS A 234 1.49 12.88 -2.59
C LYS A 234 1.16 11.39 -2.70
N ASP A 235 1.19 10.65 -1.59
CA ASP A 235 0.90 9.21 -1.54
C ASP A 235 -0.49 8.89 -0.95
N GLN A 236 -1.34 9.92 -0.80
CA GLN A 236 -2.66 9.87 -0.15
C GLN A 236 -2.63 9.23 1.25
N ARG A 237 -1.54 9.43 1.97
CA ARG A 237 -1.31 8.97 3.33
C ARG A 237 -1.64 10.08 4.33
N PHE A 238 -2.23 9.70 5.44
CA PHE A 238 -2.65 10.62 6.49
C PHE A 238 -2.66 10.00 7.90
N GLU A 239 -1.98 8.86 8.09
CA GLU A 239 -1.91 8.10 9.33
C GLU A 239 -1.57 8.98 10.53
N TYR A 240 -0.55 9.84 10.37
CA TYR A 240 -0.04 10.73 11.42
C TYR A 240 -0.43 12.20 11.21
N THR A 241 -1.30 12.49 10.24
CA THR A 241 -1.62 13.87 9.83
C THR A 241 -2.27 14.68 10.94
N VAL A 242 -3.12 14.08 11.79
CA VAL A 242 -3.73 14.80 12.93
C VAL A 242 -2.66 15.35 13.89
N GLU A 243 -1.64 14.54 14.20
CA GLU A 243 -0.53 14.92 15.08
C GLU A 243 0.39 15.94 14.39
N LEU A 244 0.74 15.70 13.12
CA LEU A 244 1.54 16.64 12.31
C LEU A 244 0.88 18.03 12.21
N LEU A 245 -0.42 18.09 11.90
CA LEU A 245 -1.17 19.36 11.83
C LEU A 245 -1.18 20.08 13.18
N GLY A 246 -1.23 19.34 14.29
CA GLY A 246 -1.12 19.89 15.63
C GLY A 246 0.23 20.58 15.87
N TYR A 247 1.33 19.92 15.51
CA TYR A 247 2.67 20.50 15.62
C TYR A 247 2.88 21.66 14.64
N MET A 248 2.47 21.51 13.38
CA MET A 248 2.56 22.55 12.36
C MET A 248 1.81 23.81 12.78
N ARG A 249 0.59 23.69 13.32
CA ARG A 249 -0.17 24.83 13.85
C ARG A 249 0.60 25.54 14.97
N LYS A 250 1.07 24.78 15.96
CA LYS A 250 1.77 25.34 17.13
C LYS A 250 3.01 26.11 16.71
N ASP A 251 3.84 25.51 15.85
CA ASP A 251 5.09 26.12 15.41
C ASP A 251 4.84 27.24 14.38
N ALA A 252 3.79 27.15 13.55
CA ALA A 252 3.40 28.24 12.65
C ALA A 252 3.04 29.52 13.43
N ILE A 253 2.31 29.42 14.54
CA ILE A 253 1.99 30.56 15.42
C ILE A 253 3.28 31.16 15.99
N CYS A 254 4.18 30.33 16.50
CA CYS A 254 5.48 30.77 17.01
C CYS A 254 6.32 31.51 15.96
N LEU A 255 6.15 31.17 14.68
CA LEU A 255 6.88 31.74 13.55
C LEU A 255 6.14 32.89 12.85
N GLY A 256 5.01 33.36 13.40
CA GLY A 256 4.21 34.45 12.81
C GLY A 256 3.45 34.07 11.52
N LYS A 257 3.19 32.78 11.30
CA LYS A 257 2.48 32.23 10.12
C LYS A 257 1.01 31.93 10.42
N GLU A 258 0.28 32.93 10.89
CA GLU A 258 -1.07 32.78 11.41
C GLU A 258 -2.07 32.28 10.37
N PHE A 259 -1.96 32.73 9.12
CA PHE A 259 -2.84 32.29 8.03
C PHE A 259 -2.78 30.77 7.81
N GLU A 260 -1.57 30.21 7.77
CA GLU A 260 -1.39 28.75 7.62
C GLU A 260 -1.91 27.98 8.84
N ALA A 261 -1.70 28.53 10.04
CA ALA A 261 -2.17 27.92 11.29
C ALA A 261 -3.70 27.76 11.34
N VAL A 262 -4.45 28.67 10.71
CA VAL A 262 -5.91 28.56 10.57
C VAL A 262 -6.28 27.34 9.73
N SER A 263 -5.69 27.17 8.54
CA SER A 263 -5.95 26.02 7.67
C SER A 263 -5.62 24.70 8.37
N TYR A 264 -4.47 24.63 9.06
CA TYR A 264 -4.08 23.43 9.80
C TYR A 264 -5.08 23.07 10.90
N GLN A 265 -5.64 24.07 11.58
CA GLN A 265 -6.65 23.86 12.61
C GLN A 265 -7.98 23.35 12.03
N VAL A 266 -8.38 23.84 10.86
CA VAL A 266 -9.58 23.39 10.15
C VAL A 266 -9.43 21.93 9.73
N TRP A 267 -8.36 21.59 9.01
CA TRP A 267 -8.11 20.23 8.55
C TRP A 267 -8.00 19.23 9.71
N LYS A 268 -7.32 19.62 10.79
CA LYS A 268 -7.20 18.79 11.99
C LYS A 268 -8.58 18.46 12.58
N LYS A 269 -9.44 19.47 12.77
CA LYS A 269 -10.79 19.27 13.33
C LYS A 269 -11.65 18.37 12.47
N ILE A 270 -11.56 18.50 11.15
CA ILE A 270 -12.34 17.67 10.23
C ILE A 270 -11.90 16.21 10.35
N LEU A 271 -10.58 15.94 10.32
CA LEU A 271 -10.08 14.58 10.50
C LEU A 271 -10.47 14.00 11.86
N GLU A 272 -10.30 14.76 12.96
CA GLU A 272 -10.71 14.32 14.31
C GLU A 272 -12.21 13.96 14.35
N ALA A 273 -13.07 14.79 13.74
CA ALA A 273 -14.50 14.54 13.67
C ALA A 273 -14.83 13.28 12.84
N MET A 274 -14.12 13.04 11.73
CA MET A 274 -14.31 11.83 10.91
C MET A 274 -13.89 10.56 11.66
N TYR A 275 -12.72 10.56 12.31
CA TYR A 275 -12.31 9.43 13.15
C TYR A 275 -13.35 9.13 14.23
N GLN A 276 -13.89 10.16 14.87
CA GLN A 276 -14.94 10.03 15.86
C GLN A 276 -16.27 9.49 15.26
N GLU A 277 -16.72 10.03 14.13
CA GLU A 277 -17.97 9.60 13.44
C GLU A 277 -17.94 8.10 13.11
N TYR A 278 -16.79 7.60 12.65
CA TYR A 278 -16.65 6.20 12.23
C TYR A 278 -16.21 5.25 13.35
N GLY A 279 -15.95 5.77 14.57
CA GLY A 279 -15.48 4.98 15.71
C GLY A 279 -14.09 4.38 15.50
N VAL A 280 -13.24 5.06 14.73
CA VAL A 280 -11.87 4.63 14.45
C VAL A 280 -10.91 5.43 15.34
N GLU A 281 -10.02 4.73 16.05
CA GLU A 281 -9.02 5.38 16.89
C GLU A 281 -7.97 6.11 16.03
N ILE A 282 -7.66 7.36 16.40
CA ILE A 282 -6.64 8.16 15.72
C ILE A 282 -5.27 7.50 15.98
N PRO A 283 -4.50 7.13 14.95
CA PRO A 283 -3.20 6.53 15.14
C PRO A 283 -2.25 7.46 15.91
N GLN A 284 -1.60 6.91 16.94
CA GLN A 284 -0.59 7.62 17.73
C GLN A 284 0.80 7.18 17.29
N ALA A 285 1.77 8.11 17.24
CA ALA A 285 3.16 7.79 16.88
C ALA A 285 3.84 6.73 17.76
N GLU A 286 3.28 6.43 18.93
CA GLU A 286 3.72 5.37 19.84
C GLU A 286 3.71 4.00 19.15
N TRP A 287 2.63 3.71 18.42
CA TRP A 287 2.39 2.41 17.81
C TRP A 287 2.65 2.48 16.31
N GLY A 288 3.73 1.85 15.84
CA GLY A 288 4.00 1.70 14.40
C GLY A 288 2.81 1.02 13.68
N ILE A 289 2.60 1.35 12.41
CA ILE A 289 1.45 0.86 11.63
C ILE A 289 1.89 -0.29 10.73
N GLU A 290 0.99 -1.25 10.51
CA GLU A 290 1.23 -2.27 9.48
C GLU A 290 0.82 -1.73 8.12
N ILE A 291 1.74 -1.81 7.17
CA ILE A 291 1.47 -1.39 5.80
C ILE A 291 1.00 -2.60 5.01
N PRO A 292 -0.17 -2.52 4.36
CA PRO A 292 -0.68 -3.62 3.57
C PRO A 292 0.25 -3.94 2.41
N GLN A 293 0.39 -5.22 2.10
CA GLN A 293 1.27 -5.68 1.05
C GLN A 293 0.43 -6.24 -0.09
N ASN A 294 0.82 -5.97 -1.34
CA ASN A 294 0.15 -6.56 -2.50
C ASN A 294 0.58 -8.02 -2.69
N LEU A 295 -0.16 -8.92 -2.06
CA LEU A 295 0.16 -10.33 -1.94
C LEU A 295 -0.80 -11.17 -2.77
N PHE A 296 -0.32 -12.28 -3.32
CA PHE A 296 -1.17 -13.32 -3.88
C PHE A 296 -0.80 -14.67 -3.28
N LEU A 297 -1.78 -15.55 -3.09
CA LEU A 297 -1.51 -16.89 -2.59
C LEU A 297 -1.18 -17.84 -3.74
N ILE A 298 -0.03 -18.51 -3.62
CA ILE A 298 0.36 -19.62 -4.50
C ILE A 298 -0.79 -20.61 -4.73
N PRO A 299 -1.46 -21.16 -3.69
CA PRO A 299 -2.56 -22.11 -3.88
C PRO A 299 -3.71 -21.55 -4.73
N GLU A 300 -4.10 -20.29 -4.52
CA GLU A 300 -5.22 -19.67 -5.23
C GLU A 300 -4.90 -19.49 -6.72
N ILE A 301 -3.67 -19.08 -7.03
CA ILE A 301 -3.21 -18.94 -8.42
C ILE A 301 -3.13 -20.31 -9.11
N LEU A 302 -2.59 -21.32 -8.43
CA LEU A 302 -2.49 -22.69 -8.98
C LEU A 302 -3.88 -23.27 -9.26
N LEU A 303 -4.79 -23.15 -8.29
CA LEU A 303 -6.19 -23.60 -8.43
C LEU A 303 -6.88 -22.89 -9.60
N SER A 304 -6.81 -21.56 -9.63
CA SER A 304 -7.40 -20.73 -10.69
C SER A 304 -6.88 -21.13 -12.06
N ALA A 305 -5.55 -21.24 -12.22
CA ALA A 305 -4.94 -21.64 -13.48
C ALA A 305 -5.33 -23.06 -13.91
N ARG A 306 -5.43 -24.01 -12.97
CA ARG A 306 -5.84 -25.39 -13.26
C ARG A 306 -7.30 -25.46 -13.71
N VAL A 307 -8.20 -24.83 -12.95
CA VAL A 307 -9.64 -24.81 -13.25
C VAL A 307 -9.92 -24.12 -14.59
N GLU A 308 -9.17 -23.06 -14.92
CA GLU A 308 -9.27 -22.37 -16.21
C GLU A 308 -8.92 -23.28 -17.40
N GLN A 309 -7.99 -24.23 -17.20
CA GLN A 309 -7.60 -25.23 -18.20
C GLN A 309 -8.51 -26.47 -18.22
N GLY A 310 -9.42 -26.62 -17.24
CA GLY A 310 -10.24 -27.82 -17.10
C GLY A 310 -9.45 -29.08 -16.74
N ALA A 311 -8.25 -28.94 -16.16
CA ALA A 311 -7.36 -30.05 -15.85
C ALA A 311 -7.59 -30.63 -14.44
N SER A 312 -7.36 -31.92 -14.29
CA SER A 312 -7.34 -32.65 -13.02
C SER A 312 -6.05 -32.40 -12.22
N GLN A 313 -6.03 -32.77 -10.94
CA GLN A 313 -4.83 -32.65 -10.11
C GLN A 313 -3.74 -33.64 -10.56
N GLU A 314 -4.16 -34.79 -11.06
CA GLU A 314 -3.34 -35.86 -11.61
C GLU A 314 -2.57 -35.39 -12.85
N GLU A 315 -3.25 -34.81 -13.83
CA GLU A 315 -2.64 -34.30 -15.07
C GLU A 315 -1.61 -33.18 -14.82
N ILE A 316 -1.88 -32.31 -13.84
CA ILE A 316 -0.96 -31.21 -13.50
C ILE A 316 0.25 -31.70 -12.71
N SER A 317 0.06 -32.67 -11.81
CA SER A 317 1.11 -33.17 -10.94
C SER A 317 2.04 -34.18 -11.61
N GLU A 318 1.60 -34.82 -12.70
CA GLU A 318 2.35 -35.84 -13.44
C GLU A 318 3.79 -35.42 -13.79
N GLY A 319 4.75 -36.23 -13.33
CA GLY A 319 6.19 -36.00 -13.52
C GLY A 319 6.79 -34.89 -12.66
N ILE A 320 6.01 -34.26 -11.78
CA ILE A 320 6.43 -33.14 -10.92
C ILE A 320 6.38 -33.55 -9.43
N CYS A 321 5.23 -34.06 -8.98
CA CYS A 321 5.02 -34.54 -7.61
C CYS A 321 3.80 -35.49 -7.56
N THR A 322 3.52 -36.11 -6.41
CA THR A 322 2.33 -36.98 -6.31
C THR A 322 1.04 -36.15 -6.33
N PRO A 323 -0.10 -36.70 -6.81
CA PRO A 323 -1.39 -36.01 -6.77
C PRO A 323 -1.77 -35.52 -5.36
N GLU A 324 -1.48 -36.30 -4.31
CA GLU A 324 -1.75 -35.91 -2.91
C GLU A 324 -0.82 -34.79 -2.44
N THR A 325 0.39 -34.69 -3.01
CA THR A 325 1.30 -33.57 -2.73
C THR A 325 0.80 -32.30 -3.39
N TYR A 326 0.39 -32.38 -4.66
CA TYR A 326 -0.19 -31.25 -5.38
C TYR A 326 -1.51 -30.79 -4.73
N SER A 327 -2.37 -31.71 -4.34
CA SER A 327 -3.61 -31.42 -3.60
C SER A 327 -3.34 -30.66 -2.29
N ARG A 328 -2.30 -31.06 -1.52
CA ARG A 328 -1.89 -30.33 -0.31
C ARG A 328 -1.31 -28.95 -0.62
N ILE A 329 -0.63 -28.77 -1.75
CA ILE A 329 -0.13 -27.47 -2.21
C ILE A 329 -1.31 -26.57 -2.59
N GLU A 330 -2.21 -27.04 -3.45
CA GLU A 330 -3.37 -26.31 -3.96
C GLU A 330 -4.36 -25.94 -2.85
N THR A 331 -4.47 -26.76 -1.80
CA THR A 331 -5.29 -26.43 -0.61
C THR A 331 -4.59 -25.51 0.40
N GLY A 332 -3.31 -25.20 0.20
CA GLY A 332 -2.48 -24.37 1.08
C GLY A 332 -1.94 -25.09 2.31
N LYS A 333 -2.16 -26.40 2.44
CA LYS A 333 -1.66 -27.22 3.56
C LYS A 333 -0.14 -27.41 3.53
N ARG A 334 0.50 -27.22 2.36
CA ARG A 334 1.95 -27.37 2.18
C ARG A 334 2.52 -26.35 1.19
N SER A 335 3.63 -25.70 1.53
CA SER A 335 4.40 -24.89 0.58
C SER A 335 5.11 -25.78 -0.46
N PRO A 336 5.07 -25.44 -1.76
CA PRO A 336 5.84 -26.16 -2.76
C PRO A 336 7.34 -25.86 -2.63
N SER A 337 8.19 -26.81 -3.02
CA SER A 337 9.61 -26.50 -3.27
C SER A 337 9.73 -25.57 -4.49
N LEU A 338 10.81 -24.79 -4.57
CA LEU A 338 11.05 -23.91 -5.74
C LEU A 338 11.02 -24.70 -7.05
N LYS A 339 11.65 -25.88 -7.09
CA LYS A 339 11.66 -26.78 -8.25
C LYS A 339 10.24 -27.18 -8.66
N ASN A 340 9.41 -27.62 -7.70
CA ASN A 340 8.04 -28.03 -8.00
C ASN A 340 7.18 -26.85 -8.41
N LEU A 341 7.33 -25.70 -7.74
CA LEU A 341 6.59 -24.49 -8.07
C LEU A 341 6.88 -24.04 -9.51
N GLU A 342 8.15 -23.99 -9.91
CA GLU A 342 8.52 -23.61 -11.29
C GLU A 342 8.00 -24.60 -12.34
N ALA A 343 8.06 -25.91 -12.05
CA ALA A 343 7.50 -26.92 -12.94
C ALA A 343 5.96 -26.80 -13.07
N LEU A 344 5.25 -26.59 -11.96
CA LEU A 344 3.81 -26.40 -11.93
C LEU A 344 3.40 -25.12 -12.68
N LYS A 345 4.10 -24.01 -12.43
CA LYS A 345 3.88 -22.73 -13.14
C LYS A 345 4.03 -22.89 -14.65
N SER A 346 5.07 -23.59 -15.09
CA SER A 346 5.32 -23.86 -16.51
C SER A 346 4.19 -24.70 -17.12
N ARG A 347 3.79 -25.79 -16.45
CA ARG A 347 2.69 -26.67 -16.89
C ARG A 347 1.36 -25.92 -16.98
N LEU A 348 1.06 -25.12 -15.96
CA LEU A 348 -0.16 -24.32 -15.85
C LEU A 348 -0.10 -23.01 -16.65
N LYS A 349 1.03 -22.71 -17.31
CA LYS A 349 1.24 -21.47 -18.10
C LYS A 349 0.80 -20.23 -17.31
N ILE A 350 1.15 -20.18 -16.04
CA ILE A 350 0.72 -19.10 -15.13
C ILE A 350 1.18 -17.76 -15.71
N ARG A 351 0.27 -16.79 -15.68
CA ARG A 351 0.50 -15.45 -16.24
C ARG A 351 1.63 -14.75 -15.49
N SER A 352 2.44 -14.00 -16.23
CA SER A 352 3.57 -13.29 -15.63
C SER A 352 3.18 -12.19 -14.66
N GLY A 353 1.93 -11.68 -14.71
CA GLY A 353 1.45 -10.59 -13.85
C GLY A 353 1.28 -10.94 -12.37
N TYR A 354 1.44 -12.21 -11.99
CA TYR A 354 1.55 -12.60 -10.57
C TYR A 354 2.99 -12.57 -10.06
N TYR A 355 3.98 -12.22 -10.90
CA TYR A 355 5.40 -12.27 -10.55
C TYR A 355 6.02 -10.88 -10.43
N MET A 356 6.31 -10.50 -9.20
CA MET A 356 7.26 -9.46 -8.79
C MET A 356 7.02 -8.05 -9.35
N GLY A 357 5.87 -7.77 -10.00
CA GLY A 357 5.54 -6.45 -10.50
C GLY A 357 4.41 -6.43 -11.52
N GLU A 358 3.88 -5.25 -11.78
CA GLU A 358 2.82 -5.00 -12.78
C GLU A 358 3.36 -4.92 -14.21
N VAL A 359 4.67 -4.70 -14.31
CA VAL A 359 5.48 -4.70 -15.53
C VAL A 359 6.71 -5.57 -15.30
N TRP A 360 7.23 -6.15 -16.38
CA TRP A 360 8.48 -6.88 -16.39
C TRP A 360 9.67 -5.95 -16.67
N THR A 361 10.47 -5.69 -15.64
CA THR A 361 11.68 -4.87 -15.69
C THR A 361 12.66 -5.23 -14.58
N GLU A 362 13.96 -5.21 -14.87
CA GLU A 362 15.00 -5.32 -13.83
C GLU A 362 15.50 -3.94 -13.34
N ASP A 363 14.99 -2.85 -13.93
CA ASP A 363 15.32 -1.47 -13.53
C ASP A 363 14.26 -0.95 -12.55
N PHE A 364 14.64 -0.76 -11.29
CA PHE A 364 13.72 -0.23 -10.27
C PHE A 364 13.21 1.18 -10.59
N ALA A 365 14.00 1.97 -11.33
CA ALA A 365 13.56 3.30 -11.75
C ALA A 365 12.35 3.22 -12.71
N VAL A 366 12.15 2.10 -13.40
CA VAL A 366 10.93 1.84 -14.19
C VAL A 366 9.73 1.56 -13.29
N LEU A 367 9.92 0.86 -12.16
CA LEU A 367 8.85 0.66 -11.18
C LEU A 367 8.46 1.97 -10.47
N GLU A 368 9.43 2.87 -10.26
CA GLU A 368 9.18 4.25 -9.82
C GLU A 368 8.38 5.03 -10.88
N LEU A 369 8.76 4.93 -12.15
CA LEU A 369 8.03 5.54 -13.26
C LEU A 369 6.59 5.04 -13.41
N VAL A 370 6.34 3.75 -13.13
CA VAL A 370 4.98 3.16 -13.03
C VAL A 370 4.15 3.86 -11.96
N GLN A 371 4.74 4.21 -10.81
CA GLN A 371 4.03 4.97 -9.77
C GLN A 371 3.84 6.44 -10.17
N GLU A 372 4.84 7.07 -10.79
CA GLU A 372 4.71 8.43 -11.34
C GLU A 372 3.55 8.53 -12.34
N LEU A 373 3.44 7.54 -13.24
CA LEU A 373 2.30 7.40 -14.16
C LEU A 373 0.98 7.36 -13.40
N ARG A 374 0.88 6.49 -12.37
CA ARG A 374 -0.34 6.35 -11.57
C ARG A 374 -0.71 7.64 -10.85
N ALA A 375 0.27 8.30 -10.23
CA ALA A 375 0.04 9.59 -9.59
C ALA A 375 -0.45 10.65 -10.59
N ALA A 376 0.12 10.68 -11.80
CA ALA A 376 -0.33 11.57 -12.86
C ALA A 376 -1.76 11.26 -13.35
N VAL A 377 -2.11 9.98 -13.46
CA VAL A 377 -3.47 9.52 -13.79
C VAL A 377 -4.46 9.92 -12.71
N SER A 378 -4.15 9.66 -11.44
CA SER A 378 -5.01 10.03 -10.31
C SER A 378 -5.19 11.53 -10.16
N ALA A 379 -4.21 12.33 -10.54
CA ALA A 379 -4.28 13.80 -10.52
C ALA A 379 -4.86 14.41 -11.80
N SER A 380 -5.37 13.61 -12.74
CA SER A 380 -5.86 14.05 -14.06
C SER A 380 -4.83 14.91 -14.83
N ASN A 381 -3.53 14.75 -14.56
CA ASN A 381 -2.47 15.55 -15.15
C ASN A 381 -2.02 14.95 -16.48
N LEU A 382 -2.75 15.29 -17.55
CA LEU A 382 -2.54 14.74 -18.89
C LEU A 382 -1.12 14.97 -19.44
N LYS A 383 -0.46 16.07 -19.05
CA LYS A 383 0.91 16.36 -19.48
C LYS A 383 1.91 15.42 -18.82
N ALA A 384 1.84 15.30 -17.49
CA ALA A 384 2.71 14.38 -16.75
C ALA A 384 2.44 12.92 -17.15
N TRP A 385 1.18 12.56 -17.37
CA TRP A 385 0.78 11.25 -17.86
C TRP A 385 1.43 10.94 -19.21
N GLU A 386 1.26 11.79 -20.22
CA GLU A 386 1.86 11.59 -21.54
C GLU A 386 3.39 11.43 -21.47
N MET A 387 4.07 12.24 -20.67
CA MET A 387 5.52 12.13 -20.47
C MET A 387 5.93 10.79 -19.83
N CYS A 388 5.23 10.35 -18.78
CA CYS A 388 5.50 9.07 -18.13
C CYS A 388 5.21 7.90 -19.08
N GLN A 389 4.12 7.99 -19.83
CA GLN A 389 3.70 6.99 -20.81
C GLN A 389 4.75 6.79 -21.91
N GLN A 390 5.27 7.88 -22.50
CA GLN A 390 6.33 7.81 -23.51
C GLN A 390 7.60 7.15 -22.96
N ARG A 391 8.05 7.59 -21.78
CA ARG A 391 9.24 7.00 -21.12
C ARG A 391 9.07 5.51 -20.81
N LEU A 392 7.86 5.07 -20.45
CA LEU A 392 7.56 3.65 -20.21
C LEU A 392 7.61 2.84 -21.51
N GLU A 393 7.03 3.35 -22.59
CA GLU A 393 7.05 2.69 -23.90
C GLU A 393 8.47 2.56 -24.47
N GLU A 394 9.36 3.52 -24.18
CA GLU A 394 10.78 3.47 -24.55
C GLU A 394 11.60 2.48 -23.71
N LYS A 395 11.32 2.39 -22.41
CA LYS A 395 12.11 1.58 -21.47
C LYS A 395 11.66 0.13 -21.36
N LEU A 396 10.39 -0.17 -21.64
CA LEU A 396 9.84 -1.51 -21.48
C LEU A 396 9.99 -2.33 -22.75
N ASP A 397 10.36 -3.61 -22.59
CA ASP A 397 10.28 -4.58 -23.67
C ASP A 397 8.81 -4.94 -23.96
N LEU A 398 8.24 -4.31 -24.99
CA LEU A 398 6.84 -4.49 -25.41
C LEU A 398 6.60 -5.82 -26.15
N SER A 399 7.62 -6.63 -26.41
CA SER A 399 7.43 -8.01 -26.87
C SER A 399 6.84 -8.90 -25.76
N LYS A 400 7.08 -8.54 -24.49
CA LYS A 400 6.49 -9.19 -23.33
C LYS A 400 5.04 -8.76 -23.16
N LYS A 401 4.14 -9.75 -23.15
CA LYS A 401 2.69 -9.53 -23.05
C LYS A 401 2.27 -8.68 -21.85
N ILE A 402 2.90 -8.86 -20.69
CA ILE A 402 2.63 -8.07 -19.48
C ILE A 402 2.92 -6.57 -19.67
N ASN A 403 4.08 -6.24 -20.25
CA ASN A 403 4.49 -4.87 -20.52
C ASN A 403 3.55 -4.22 -21.53
N ARG A 404 3.28 -4.95 -22.62
CA ARG A 404 2.36 -4.51 -23.66
C ARG A 404 0.95 -4.28 -23.13
N GLN A 405 0.46 -5.18 -22.27
CA GLN A 405 -0.86 -5.05 -21.66
C GLN A 405 -0.95 -3.80 -20.78
N TYR A 406 0.06 -3.55 -19.96
CA TYR A 406 0.14 -2.37 -19.09
C TYR A 406 0.20 -1.08 -19.92
N THR A 407 1.13 -0.99 -20.87
CA THR A 407 1.33 0.24 -21.67
C THR A 407 0.16 0.53 -22.58
N GLU A 408 -0.38 -0.45 -23.32
CA GLU A 408 -1.54 -0.24 -24.20
C GLU A 408 -2.81 0.12 -23.41
N GLY A 409 -2.99 -0.41 -22.20
CA GLY A 409 -4.11 -0.06 -21.32
C GLY A 409 -4.13 1.42 -20.96
N TYR A 410 -3.04 1.92 -20.35
CA TYR A 410 -2.92 3.33 -19.99
C TYR A 410 -2.88 4.25 -21.23
N ARG A 411 -2.24 3.84 -22.32
CA ARG A 411 -2.25 4.60 -23.58
C ARG A 411 -3.67 4.80 -24.09
N THR A 412 -4.49 3.76 -24.04
CA THR A 412 -5.89 3.83 -24.48
C THR A 412 -6.67 4.85 -23.63
N CYS A 413 -6.55 4.80 -22.30
CA CYS A 413 -7.21 5.80 -21.45
C CYS A 413 -6.74 7.23 -21.73
N LEU A 414 -5.43 7.43 -21.94
CA LEU A 414 -4.88 8.75 -22.28
C LEU A 414 -5.42 9.29 -23.61
N GLU A 415 -5.54 8.44 -24.62
CA GLU A 415 -6.11 8.83 -25.92
C GLU A 415 -7.60 9.14 -25.84
N TYR A 416 -8.35 8.40 -25.02
CA TYR A 416 -9.74 8.71 -24.72
C TYR A 416 -9.88 10.07 -24.04
N GLN A 417 -9.07 10.35 -23.01
CA GLN A 417 -9.05 11.64 -22.31
C GLN A 417 -8.68 12.83 -23.23
N LYS A 418 -7.99 12.55 -24.34
CA LYS A 418 -7.70 13.54 -25.39
C LYS A 418 -8.80 13.67 -26.45
N GLY A 419 -9.93 12.98 -26.28
CA GLY A 419 -11.08 13.02 -27.19
C GLY A 419 -10.84 12.32 -28.53
N LYS A 420 -9.90 11.37 -28.62
CA LYS A 420 -9.57 10.71 -29.89
C LYS A 420 -10.64 9.70 -30.37
N PHE A 421 -11.44 9.17 -29.46
CA PHE A 421 -12.49 8.18 -29.75
C PHE A 421 -13.52 8.13 -28.63
N LEU A 422 -14.64 7.44 -28.88
CA LEU A 422 -15.76 7.26 -27.95
C LEU A 422 -15.71 5.92 -27.20
N GLU A 423 -16.67 5.70 -26.31
CA GLU A 423 -16.72 4.62 -25.33
C GLU A 423 -16.72 3.22 -25.98
N ASP A 424 -17.39 3.04 -27.12
CA ASP A 424 -17.41 1.74 -27.81
C ASP A 424 -16.01 1.30 -28.28
N GLU A 425 -15.24 2.25 -28.81
CA GLU A 425 -13.86 2.00 -29.21
C GLU A 425 -12.95 1.82 -27.98
N TRP A 426 -13.23 2.55 -26.90
CA TRP A 426 -12.53 2.41 -25.62
C TRP A 426 -12.68 0.98 -25.07
N ILE A 427 -13.91 0.46 -25.02
CA ILE A 427 -14.24 -0.90 -24.61
C ILE A 427 -13.57 -1.92 -25.54
N ARG A 428 -13.69 -1.73 -26.87
CA ARG A 428 -13.11 -2.65 -27.86
C ARG A 428 -11.60 -2.77 -27.70
N ARG A 429 -10.90 -1.66 -27.50
CA ARG A 429 -9.45 -1.64 -27.26
C ARG A 429 -9.08 -2.32 -25.95
N HIS A 430 -9.78 -2.07 -24.86
CA HIS A 430 -9.50 -2.74 -23.58
C HIS A 430 -9.76 -4.24 -23.64
N ARG A 431 -10.83 -4.70 -24.32
CA ARG A 431 -11.07 -6.13 -24.55
C ARG A 431 -9.96 -6.76 -25.38
N LYS A 432 -9.46 -6.08 -26.41
CA LYS A 432 -8.28 -6.52 -27.17
C LYS A 432 -7.05 -6.63 -26.27
N THR A 433 -6.76 -5.63 -25.46
CA THR A 433 -5.61 -5.62 -24.54
C THR A 433 -5.72 -6.72 -23.48
N LEU A 434 -6.92 -6.97 -22.97
CA LEU A 434 -7.21 -8.08 -22.05
C LEU A 434 -6.97 -9.44 -22.72
N SER A 435 -7.27 -9.56 -24.02
CA SER A 435 -7.14 -10.81 -24.77
C SER A 435 -5.71 -11.35 -24.88
N TYR A 436 -4.69 -10.52 -24.62
CA TYR A 436 -3.29 -10.95 -24.62
C TYR A 436 -3.00 -12.01 -23.53
N THR A 437 -3.68 -11.92 -22.38
CA THR A 437 -3.54 -12.82 -21.24
C THR A 437 -4.78 -13.69 -20.99
N ARG A 438 -5.91 -13.39 -21.65
CA ARG A 438 -7.19 -14.10 -21.54
C ARG A 438 -7.69 -14.55 -22.92
N LYS A 439 -7.84 -15.86 -23.14
CA LYS A 439 -8.23 -16.41 -24.45
C LYS A 439 -9.73 -16.41 -24.72
N GLU A 440 -10.58 -16.38 -23.69
CA GLU A 440 -12.03 -16.48 -23.86
C GLU A 440 -12.76 -15.15 -23.67
N PRO A 441 -13.89 -14.93 -24.39
CA PRO A 441 -14.72 -13.76 -24.22
C PRO A 441 -15.24 -13.66 -22.78
N MET A 442 -15.01 -12.50 -22.17
CA MET A 442 -15.39 -12.14 -20.81
C MET A 442 -16.85 -12.47 -20.49
N GLU A 443 -17.76 -12.20 -21.45
CA GLU A 443 -19.21 -12.32 -21.26
C GLU A 443 -19.69 -13.76 -21.06
N GLN A 444 -18.91 -14.78 -21.46
CA GLN A 444 -19.33 -16.19 -21.38
C GLN A 444 -18.94 -16.88 -20.06
N ARG A 445 -17.94 -16.37 -19.32
CA ARG A 445 -17.43 -17.00 -18.09
C ARG A 445 -17.63 -16.18 -16.81
N MET A 446 -17.84 -14.87 -16.89
CA MET A 446 -18.02 -13.99 -15.71
C MET A 446 -19.17 -14.44 -14.78
N PHE A 447 -20.13 -15.20 -15.30
CA PHE A 447 -21.34 -15.64 -14.58
C PHE A 447 -21.29 -17.08 -14.04
N CYS A 448 -20.19 -17.81 -14.22
CA CYS A 448 -20.05 -19.12 -13.56
C CYS A 448 -19.58 -18.93 -12.12
N GLU A 449 -20.54 -18.78 -11.20
CA GLU A 449 -20.30 -18.56 -9.77
C GLU A 449 -19.38 -19.60 -9.11
N GLU A 450 -19.23 -20.78 -9.71
CA GLU A 450 -18.54 -21.95 -9.13
C GLU A 450 -17.02 -21.98 -9.36
N ARG A 451 -16.45 -21.11 -10.20
CA ARG A 451 -15.01 -21.15 -10.51
C ARG A 451 -14.25 -20.06 -9.75
N ALA A 452 -13.27 -20.47 -8.96
CA ALA A 452 -12.33 -19.56 -8.33
C ALA A 452 -11.48 -18.90 -9.42
N HIS A 453 -11.62 -17.58 -9.58
CA HIS A 453 -10.78 -16.79 -10.45
C HIS A 453 -9.84 -15.95 -9.59
N VAL A 454 -8.72 -15.56 -10.17
CA VAL A 454 -7.79 -14.61 -9.54
C VAL A 454 -7.36 -13.71 -10.69
N PHE A 455 -7.65 -12.42 -10.61
CA PHE A 455 -7.20 -11.46 -11.61
C PHE A 455 -5.82 -10.90 -11.24
N THR A 456 -4.98 -10.64 -12.24
CA THR A 456 -3.79 -9.79 -12.01
C THR A 456 -4.24 -8.34 -11.83
N ASN A 457 -3.43 -7.48 -11.16
CA ASN A 457 -3.77 -6.07 -11.01
C ASN A 457 -4.08 -5.38 -12.35
N THR A 458 -3.28 -5.66 -13.38
CA THR A 458 -3.50 -5.10 -14.73
C THR A 458 -4.82 -5.58 -15.33
N GLU A 459 -5.17 -6.85 -15.17
CA GLU A 459 -6.47 -7.36 -15.61
C GLU A 459 -7.63 -6.68 -14.86
N THR A 460 -7.53 -6.55 -13.54
CA THR A 460 -8.51 -5.83 -12.71
C THR A 460 -8.66 -4.38 -13.17
N ILE A 461 -7.56 -3.67 -13.47
CA ILE A 461 -7.60 -2.30 -13.98
C ILE A 461 -8.30 -2.24 -15.33
N LEU A 462 -7.96 -3.11 -16.28
CA LEU A 462 -8.60 -3.13 -17.60
C LEU A 462 -10.12 -3.38 -17.49
N LEU A 463 -10.54 -4.28 -16.60
CA LEU A 463 -11.95 -4.56 -16.32
C LEU A 463 -12.67 -3.35 -15.73
N GLN A 464 -12.02 -2.64 -14.79
CA GLN A 464 -12.55 -1.39 -14.25
C GLN A 464 -12.70 -0.30 -15.31
N GLN A 465 -11.76 -0.19 -16.26
CA GLN A 465 -11.88 0.77 -17.37
C GLN A 465 -13.03 0.41 -18.31
N ILE A 466 -13.27 -0.88 -18.56
CA ILE A 466 -14.44 -1.34 -19.33
C ILE A 466 -15.73 -0.95 -18.59
N ALA A 467 -15.83 -1.22 -17.28
CA ALA A 467 -17.00 -0.83 -16.48
C ALA A 467 -17.23 0.68 -16.48
N LEU A 468 -16.17 1.48 -16.35
CA LEU A 468 -16.26 2.94 -16.41
C LEU A 468 -16.77 3.42 -17.78
N ALA A 469 -16.29 2.84 -18.88
CA ALA A 469 -16.78 3.17 -20.22
C ALA A 469 -18.26 2.77 -20.41
N GLU A 470 -18.68 1.60 -19.89
CA GLU A 470 -20.08 1.16 -19.88
C GLU A 470 -20.97 2.16 -19.11
N LYS A 471 -20.52 2.64 -17.94
CA LYS A 471 -21.22 3.69 -17.19
C LYS A 471 -21.37 4.98 -18.01
N ILE A 472 -20.29 5.46 -18.61
CA ILE A 472 -20.28 6.75 -19.33
C ILE A 472 -21.22 6.71 -20.54
N ARG A 473 -21.30 5.59 -21.25
CA ARG A 473 -22.24 5.42 -22.37
C ARG A 473 -23.68 5.14 -21.96
N GLY A 474 -23.97 5.05 -20.65
CA GLY A 474 -25.32 4.91 -20.09
C GLY A 474 -25.71 3.51 -19.61
N GLU A 475 -24.87 2.49 -19.82
CA GLU A 475 -25.09 1.10 -19.39
C GLU A 475 -24.65 0.90 -17.93
N LYS A 476 -25.29 1.63 -17.01
CA LYS A 476 -24.85 1.74 -15.61
C LYS A 476 -25.00 0.43 -14.83
N GLU A 477 -26.05 -0.33 -15.09
CA GLU A 477 -26.29 -1.65 -14.49
C GLU A 477 -25.16 -2.61 -14.83
N LYS A 478 -24.74 -2.63 -16.10
CA LYS A 478 -23.63 -3.46 -16.55
C LYS A 478 -22.29 -3.05 -15.91
N ALA A 479 -22.08 -1.76 -15.71
CA ALA A 479 -20.91 -1.27 -14.98
C ALA A 479 -20.91 -1.77 -13.53
N VAL A 480 -22.06 -1.69 -12.84
CA VAL A 480 -22.27 -2.21 -11.48
C VAL A 480 -21.99 -3.72 -11.41
N GLU A 481 -22.52 -4.51 -12.35
CA GLU A 481 -22.28 -5.96 -12.41
C GLU A 481 -20.79 -6.32 -12.50
N ILE A 482 -20.02 -5.60 -13.34
CA ILE A 482 -18.58 -5.84 -13.48
C ILE A 482 -17.84 -5.54 -12.16
N TRP A 483 -18.15 -4.41 -11.51
CA TRP A 483 -17.51 -4.03 -10.24
C TRP A 483 -17.90 -4.95 -9.08
N GLU A 484 -19.18 -5.35 -8.97
CA GLU A 484 -19.64 -6.32 -7.97
C GLU A 484 -18.93 -7.66 -8.14
N LEU A 485 -18.72 -8.12 -9.38
CA LEU A 485 -17.97 -9.35 -9.65
C LEU A 485 -16.51 -9.24 -9.20
N LEU A 486 -15.82 -8.16 -9.56
CA LEU A 486 -14.43 -7.93 -9.15
C LEU A 486 -14.31 -7.92 -7.62
N LEU A 487 -15.25 -7.27 -6.94
CA LEU A 487 -15.26 -7.21 -5.48
C LEU A 487 -15.52 -8.60 -4.85
N LYS A 488 -16.43 -9.39 -5.45
CA LYS A 488 -16.70 -10.77 -5.04
C LYS A 488 -15.46 -11.66 -5.19
N ASP A 489 -14.64 -11.44 -6.21
CA ASP A 489 -13.37 -12.16 -6.42
C ASP A 489 -12.38 -11.90 -5.27
N TYR A 490 -12.15 -10.63 -4.93
CA TYR A 490 -11.30 -10.27 -3.79
C TYR A 490 -11.86 -10.80 -2.46
N GLY A 491 -13.18 -10.80 -2.28
CA GLY A 491 -13.83 -11.35 -1.08
C GLY A 491 -13.74 -12.88 -0.94
N ARG A 492 -13.40 -13.61 -2.01
CA ARG A 492 -13.20 -15.08 -1.99
C ARG A 492 -11.78 -15.48 -1.60
N SER A 493 -10.81 -14.58 -1.74
CA SER A 493 -9.43 -14.85 -1.34
C SER A 493 -9.33 -15.01 0.18
N ARG A 494 -8.41 -15.87 0.62
CA ARG A 494 -8.00 -15.90 2.04
C ARG A 494 -7.17 -14.66 2.40
N ILE A 495 -6.67 -13.94 1.40
CA ILE A 495 -6.01 -12.66 1.61
C ILE A 495 -7.07 -11.62 1.98
N ARG A 496 -6.84 -10.94 3.10
CA ARG A 496 -7.61 -9.80 3.56
C ARG A 496 -7.67 -8.74 2.44
N MET A 497 -8.85 -8.25 2.08
CA MET A 497 -9.03 -7.25 1.02
C MET A 497 -8.16 -6.00 1.22
N GLU A 498 -7.81 -5.71 2.47
CA GLU A 498 -6.87 -4.70 2.89
C GLU A 498 -5.50 -4.84 2.22
N ASN A 499 -5.04 -6.03 1.86
CA ASN A 499 -3.79 -6.29 1.15
C ASN A 499 -3.92 -6.07 -0.37
N HIS A 500 -5.14 -5.89 -0.89
CA HIS A 500 -5.44 -5.46 -2.26
C HIS A 500 -5.99 -4.04 -2.29
N PHE A 501 -5.51 -3.19 -1.36
CA PHE A 501 -6.11 -1.90 -1.05
C PHE A 501 -6.29 -1.00 -2.28
N LYS A 502 -5.25 -0.83 -3.10
CA LYS A 502 -5.28 0.10 -4.24
C LYS A 502 -6.38 -0.29 -5.23
N GLU A 503 -6.47 -1.58 -5.55
CA GLU A 503 -7.45 -2.11 -6.49
C GLU A 503 -8.87 -2.11 -5.90
N VAL A 504 -9.04 -2.56 -4.65
CA VAL A 504 -10.35 -2.62 -3.98
C VAL A 504 -10.93 -1.22 -3.77
N MET A 505 -10.11 -0.23 -3.36
CA MET A 505 -10.58 1.12 -3.12
C MET A 505 -11.09 1.82 -4.38
N LEU A 506 -10.48 1.56 -5.53
CA LEU A 506 -10.95 2.10 -6.80
C LEU A 506 -12.29 1.47 -7.21
N ILE A 507 -12.46 0.15 -7.04
CA ILE A 507 -13.72 -0.55 -7.27
C ILE A 507 -14.82 0.01 -6.36
N TRP A 508 -14.56 0.13 -5.06
CA TRP A 508 -15.50 0.68 -4.10
C TRP A 508 -15.90 2.11 -4.41
N SER A 509 -14.95 2.97 -4.74
CA SER A 509 -15.23 4.37 -5.07
C SER A 509 -16.14 4.49 -6.28
N ASN A 510 -15.86 3.72 -7.34
CA ASN A 510 -16.66 3.73 -8.56
C ASN A 510 -18.06 3.12 -8.35
N LEU A 511 -18.13 2.00 -7.63
CA LEU A 511 -19.39 1.33 -7.33
C LEU A 511 -20.27 2.21 -6.42
N ALA A 512 -19.72 2.79 -5.35
CA ALA A 512 -20.45 3.68 -4.43
C ALA A 512 -21.00 4.92 -5.15
N ASN A 513 -20.26 5.46 -6.12
CA ASN A 513 -20.70 6.58 -6.94
C ASN A 513 -21.77 6.20 -7.99
N THR A 514 -21.86 4.93 -8.38
CA THR A 514 -22.76 4.49 -9.47
C THR A 514 -24.02 3.80 -8.96
N LEU A 515 -23.99 3.20 -7.78
CA LEU A 515 -25.16 2.56 -7.16
C LEU A 515 -26.38 3.50 -7.04
N PRO A 516 -26.23 4.79 -6.66
CA PRO A 516 -27.37 5.73 -6.64
C PRO A 516 -28.03 5.91 -8.01
N ASP A 517 -27.23 5.92 -9.09
CA ASP A 517 -27.73 6.11 -10.45
C ASP A 517 -28.65 4.98 -10.93
N VAL A 518 -28.48 3.77 -10.38
CA VAL A 518 -29.29 2.57 -10.70
C VAL A 518 -30.37 2.30 -9.63
N GLY A 519 -30.72 3.31 -8.85
CA GLY A 519 -31.76 3.23 -7.80
C GLY A 519 -31.34 2.48 -6.53
N LYS A 520 -30.08 2.05 -6.41
CA LYS A 520 -29.51 1.37 -5.24
C LYS A 520 -28.85 2.36 -4.27
N THR A 521 -29.48 3.50 -4.00
CA THR A 521 -28.87 4.60 -3.23
C THR A 521 -28.42 4.21 -1.83
N LYS A 522 -29.20 3.38 -1.12
CA LYS A 522 -28.84 2.89 0.23
C LYS A 522 -27.57 2.05 0.21
N GLU A 523 -27.41 1.20 -0.80
CA GLU A 523 -26.21 0.37 -0.98
C GLU A 523 -24.99 1.25 -1.30
N GLY A 524 -25.17 2.28 -2.14
CA GLY A 524 -24.12 3.25 -2.46
C GLY A 524 -23.59 3.99 -1.22
N ILE A 525 -24.50 4.48 -0.37
CA ILE A 525 -24.13 5.16 0.90
C ILE A 525 -23.41 4.18 1.84
N ALA A 526 -23.96 2.96 2.01
CA ALA A 526 -23.36 1.95 2.88
C ALA A 526 -21.94 1.55 2.41
N LEU A 527 -21.74 1.43 1.10
CA LEU A 527 -20.43 1.13 0.52
C LEU A 527 -19.45 2.29 0.70
N ALA A 528 -19.90 3.54 0.54
CA ALA A 528 -19.07 4.71 0.83
C ALA A 528 -18.65 4.76 2.31
N ASP A 529 -19.56 4.46 3.23
CA ASP A 529 -19.27 4.39 4.67
C ASP A 529 -18.25 3.29 5.01
N GLN A 530 -18.38 2.11 4.39
CA GLN A 530 -17.40 1.03 4.53
C GLN A 530 -16.02 1.45 3.99
N GLY A 531 -15.99 2.12 2.84
CA GLY A 531 -14.76 2.67 2.26
C GLY A 531 -14.09 3.71 3.15
N ILE A 532 -14.85 4.65 3.71
CA ILE A 532 -14.33 5.67 4.63
C ILE A 532 -13.75 5.02 5.88
N ARG A 533 -14.46 4.07 6.49
CA ARG A 533 -13.93 3.33 7.65
C ARG A 533 -12.60 2.66 7.34
N MET A 534 -12.50 1.93 6.23
CA MET A 534 -11.27 1.24 5.85
C MET A 534 -10.11 2.21 5.61
N VAL A 535 -10.37 3.33 4.91
CA VAL A 535 -9.37 4.37 4.64
C VAL A 535 -8.89 5.02 5.95
N LEU A 536 -9.78 5.27 6.91
CA LEU A 536 -9.42 5.77 8.24
C LEU A 536 -8.61 4.75 9.06
N GLU A 537 -9.00 3.47 9.07
CA GLU A 537 -8.27 2.41 9.79
C GLU A 537 -6.86 2.19 9.24
N LYS A 538 -6.69 2.38 7.93
CA LYS A 538 -5.41 2.35 7.23
C LYS A 538 -4.61 3.64 7.39
N GLY A 539 -5.29 4.77 7.50
CA GLY A 539 -4.73 6.11 7.34
C GLY A 539 -4.15 6.37 5.94
N GLN A 540 -4.65 5.70 4.91
CA GLN A 540 -4.24 5.88 3.51
C GLN A 540 -5.45 5.72 2.60
N GLY A 541 -5.52 6.49 1.52
CA GLY A 541 -6.51 6.35 0.44
C GLY A 541 -7.32 7.61 0.15
N PRO A 542 -8.29 7.55 -0.78
CA PRO A 542 -9.00 8.71 -1.32
C PRO A 542 -10.14 9.18 -0.40
N LEU A 543 -9.80 9.57 0.84
CA LEU A 543 -10.77 9.96 1.88
C LEU A 543 -11.67 11.12 1.44
N ASN A 544 -11.10 12.14 0.81
CA ASN A 544 -11.81 13.31 0.29
C ASN A 544 -12.88 12.93 -0.74
N MET A 545 -12.54 12.04 -1.69
CA MET A 545 -13.46 11.59 -2.74
C MET A 545 -14.60 10.74 -2.19
N LEU A 546 -14.30 9.79 -1.30
CA LEU A 546 -15.34 8.94 -0.69
C LEU A 546 -16.30 9.76 0.16
N PHE A 547 -15.78 10.72 0.93
CA PHE A 547 -16.60 11.61 1.73
C PHE A 547 -17.49 12.50 0.86
N ALA A 548 -16.95 13.07 -0.23
CA ALA A 548 -17.75 13.83 -1.19
C ALA A 548 -18.84 12.97 -1.85
N ASN A 549 -18.50 11.77 -2.32
CA ASN A 549 -19.45 10.82 -2.92
C ASN A 549 -20.59 10.47 -1.97
N ARG A 550 -20.27 10.20 -0.69
CA ARG A 550 -21.28 9.96 0.35
C ARG A 550 -22.23 11.15 0.49
N ILE A 551 -21.70 12.36 0.60
CA ILE A 551 -22.49 13.60 0.76
C ILE A 551 -23.41 13.82 -0.45
N TYR A 552 -22.91 13.64 -1.67
CA TYR A 552 -23.73 13.73 -2.87
C TYR A 552 -24.86 12.68 -2.88
N ALA A 553 -24.54 11.42 -2.60
CA ALA A 553 -25.53 10.34 -2.56
C ALA A 553 -26.60 10.55 -1.48
N MET A 554 -26.21 11.02 -0.30
CA MET A 554 -27.15 11.38 0.77
C MET A 554 -28.09 12.52 0.34
N LYS A 555 -27.56 13.54 -0.34
CA LYS A 555 -28.34 14.68 -0.81
C LYS A 555 -29.36 14.26 -1.89
N GLU A 556 -28.94 13.43 -2.84
CA GLU A 556 -29.83 12.86 -3.87
C GLU A 556 -30.92 11.96 -3.27
N ALA A 557 -30.60 11.24 -2.19
CA ALA A 557 -31.57 10.45 -1.43
C ALA A 557 -32.60 11.29 -0.63
N GLY A 558 -32.53 12.63 -0.72
CA GLY A 558 -33.39 13.54 0.02
C GLY A 558 -33.09 13.61 1.52
N GLN A 559 -31.90 13.14 1.96
CA GLN A 559 -31.48 13.28 3.34
C GLN A 559 -31.07 14.74 3.64
N ASP A 560 -31.15 15.12 4.92
CA ASP A 560 -30.78 16.46 5.37
C ASP A 560 -29.26 16.63 5.39
N VAL A 561 -28.71 17.00 4.23
CA VAL A 561 -27.31 17.36 4.06
C VAL A 561 -27.17 18.88 4.02
N ARG A 562 -26.42 19.41 4.98
CA ARG A 562 -26.24 20.86 5.18
C ARG A 562 -24.99 21.40 4.47
N LYS A 563 -24.92 22.73 4.31
CA LYS A 563 -23.81 23.42 3.65
C LYS A 563 -22.46 23.09 4.29
N GLU A 564 -22.43 22.94 5.62
CA GLU A 564 -21.22 22.67 6.38
C GLU A 564 -20.55 21.35 5.96
N GLN A 565 -21.31 20.32 5.57
CA GLN A 565 -20.73 19.05 5.11
C GLN A 565 -20.02 19.22 3.76
N PHE A 566 -20.57 20.02 2.85
CA PHE A 566 -19.91 20.36 1.60
C PHE A 566 -18.65 21.22 1.82
N GLU A 567 -18.69 22.14 2.79
CA GLU A 567 -17.51 22.92 3.19
C GLU A 567 -16.41 22.05 3.81
N GLN A 568 -16.77 21.03 4.61
CA GLN A 568 -15.84 20.03 5.13
C GLN A 568 -15.21 19.21 4.00
N ALA A 569 -16.01 18.76 3.02
CA ALA A 569 -15.50 18.05 1.84
C ALA A 569 -14.55 18.93 1.03
N TYR A 570 -14.86 20.23 0.89
CA TYR A 570 -14.01 21.18 0.20
C TYR A 570 -12.67 21.35 0.94
N ALA A 571 -12.69 21.55 2.25
CA ALA A 571 -11.45 21.68 3.04
C ALA A 571 -10.59 20.40 3.00
N LEU A 572 -11.19 19.21 2.97
CA LEU A 572 -10.46 17.95 2.76
C LEU A 572 -9.82 17.91 1.37
N SER A 573 -10.55 18.34 0.33
CA SER A 573 -10.00 18.41 -1.03
C SER A 573 -8.82 19.39 -1.13
N GLU A 574 -8.79 20.46 -0.34
CA GLU A 574 -7.62 21.35 -0.21
C GLU A 574 -6.45 20.65 0.51
N MET A 575 -6.72 19.96 1.63
CA MET A 575 -5.71 19.22 2.38
C MET A 575 -5.01 18.17 1.51
N PHE A 576 -5.77 17.43 0.69
CA PHE A 576 -5.23 16.43 -0.24
C PHE A 576 -4.71 17.01 -1.56
N GLY A 577 -4.97 18.29 -1.86
CA GLY A 577 -4.53 18.95 -3.09
C GLY A 577 -5.31 18.54 -4.35
N ASP A 578 -6.55 18.09 -4.18
CA ASP A 578 -7.42 17.62 -5.27
C ASP A 578 -8.18 18.79 -5.92
N LEU A 579 -7.56 19.41 -6.92
CA LEU A 579 -8.09 20.61 -7.59
C LEU A 579 -9.40 20.34 -8.35
N GLU A 580 -9.58 19.13 -8.88
CA GLU A 580 -10.79 18.78 -9.64
C GLU A 580 -11.99 18.71 -8.69
N LEU A 581 -11.84 18.00 -7.57
CA LEU A 581 -12.86 17.93 -6.54
C LEU A 581 -13.14 19.31 -5.91
N GLN A 582 -12.11 20.12 -5.67
CA GLN A 582 -12.26 21.50 -5.17
C GLN A 582 -13.19 22.32 -6.08
N ASN A 583 -12.94 22.28 -7.40
CA ASN A 583 -13.76 23.02 -8.37
C ASN A 583 -15.20 22.53 -8.41
N SER A 584 -15.40 21.21 -8.39
CA SER A 584 -16.74 20.60 -8.38
C SER A 584 -17.54 21.00 -7.13
N LEU A 585 -16.93 20.86 -5.95
CA LEU A 585 -17.55 21.22 -4.67
C LEU A 585 -17.83 22.73 -4.59
N LYS A 586 -16.88 23.57 -5.03
CA LYS A 586 -17.05 25.03 -5.03
C LYS A 586 -18.22 25.46 -5.92
N TYR A 587 -18.31 24.92 -7.14
CA TYR A 587 -19.43 25.17 -8.05
C TYR A 587 -20.76 24.73 -7.43
N TYR A 588 -20.80 23.53 -6.84
CA TYR A 588 -22.00 23.00 -6.21
C TYR A 588 -22.47 23.86 -5.03
N ILE A 589 -21.54 24.28 -4.14
CA ILE A 589 -21.85 25.14 -3.00
C ILE A 589 -22.39 26.49 -3.49
N GLN A 590 -21.76 27.12 -4.48
CA GLN A 590 -22.21 28.41 -5.02
C GLN A 590 -23.60 28.33 -5.66
N LYS A 591 -23.91 27.23 -6.36
CA LYS A 591 -25.20 27.01 -7.00
C LYS A 591 -26.35 26.80 -6.00
N ASN A 592 -26.11 26.06 -4.92
CA ASN A 592 -27.15 25.65 -3.98
C ASN A 592 -27.25 26.57 -2.74
N TRP A 593 -26.16 27.24 -2.38
CA TRP A 593 -26.10 28.22 -1.29
C TRP A 593 -25.38 29.49 -1.75
N PRO A 594 -25.97 30.26 -2.68
CA PRO A 594 -25.38 31.49 -3.16
C PRO A 594 -25.18 32.46 -1.98
N SER A 595 -23.93 32.78 -1.70
CA SER A 595 -23.60 33.81 -0.72
C SER A 595 -24.05 35.17 -1.24
N LYS A 596 -24.63 36.01 -0.38
CA LYS A 596 -24.88 37.43 -0.71
C LYS A 596 -23.57 38.24 -0.85
N GLU A 597 -22.43 37.65 -0.49
CA GLU A 597 -21.10 38.24 -0.59
C GLU A 597 -20.13 37.28 -1.29
N LYS A 598 -19.38 37.79 -2.27
CA LYS A 598 -18.38 37.02 -3.03
C LYS A 598 -17.25 36.55 -2.10
N ILE A 599 -17.00 35.25 -2.06
CA ILE A 599 -15.79 34.68 -1.44
C ILE A 599 -14.61 35.03 -2.36
N HIS A 600 -13.67 35.82 -1.85
CA HIS A 600 -12.44 36.23 -2.52
C HIS A 600 -11.34 35.17 -2.45
#